data_AF-A0A8H8CEQ2-F1
#
_entry.id   AF-A0A8H8CEQ2-F1
#
_cell.length_a   1.000
_cell.length_b   1.000
_cell.length_c   1.000
_cell.angle_alpha   90.00
_cell.angle_beta   90.00
_cell.angle_gamma   90.00
#
_symmetry.space_group_name_H-M   'P 1'
#
loop_
_entity.id
_entity.type
_entity.pdbx_description
1 polymer ?
#
loop_
_entity_poly.entity_id
_entity_poly.type
_entity_poly.pdbx_seq_one_letter_code
_entity_poly.pdbx_strand_id
1 'polypeptide(L)'
;MYASYFNRDFSSSPIGKLPVELLSEIFTLCSLPSGQPSPISDDEGSYLPVINSETVRAPFILSRVNRRWRDIILSQSSLWASLCITAELIQETDCRGKGSSTKLKTAHIASSLQRSRRAPLNILIDARDPEWNFSEAGVGPDDADGPPIPTLFSPDHMAIVMSLLVPHLSRWRHLTILTDTWVPMHVALSAINPAITSLGAPCLESLTLMRCNDFVSFSPQFEPRDLKTPAFLSPLSPDAACQDLSILPKLKQLSLRGVHVDWDSLAAAMRSSVVGLSSLELASHCSDVRPSNDQFHSLLQSVPTLQRLVITGSGPEIPEEMEDAPPDHDPVPLHHLQNITIGYRTALEGRTVLQQLDAPNVKTLSLEDATYPGDPEEINGGSLLAYVGCRKFKGNDSEFRLEYPPPQLAVASGSKSSTMIHRRRSSTVLQSQESNAAFPLLENVTLKCVKSSPWPLRTFFNALPKLQHLELIGMSMQAVQALVPSSPGSMPTCPCPQLRSLCIRDSEQLQVCDLDFIIGNLGLERQSKGACRLSDVELHLDSARAACVAASPGSPGTRVNIYSDDEDDSDDDCDYMGDEDDMDLDPFSPGGAFNDPVFDSYYSHQILSQ
;
A
#
# COMPACT_ATOMS: atom_id res chain seq x y z
N MET A 1 -23.84 -22.23 -66.06
CA MET A 1 -24.50 -20.94 -65.75
C MET A 1 -25.05 -21.00 -64.33
N TYR A 2 -24.21 -20.82 -63.32
CA TYR A 2 -24.65 -20.49 -61.97
C TYR A 2 -24.11 -19.09 -61.65
N ALA A 3 -25.05 -18.18 -61.45
CA ALA A 3 -24.87 -16.75 -61.53
C ALA A 3 -24.17 -16.17 -60.30
N SER A 4 -23.28 -15.23 -60.58
CA SER A 4 -22.54 -14.37 -59.65
C SER A 4 -23.47 -13.37 -58.96
N TYR A 5 -24.15 -13.79 -57.89
CA TYR A 5 -25.07 -12.94 -57.10
C TYR A 5 -24.62 -12.72 -55.64
N PHE A 6 -23.33 -12.52 -55.41
CA PHE A 6 -22.83 -12.07 -54.10
C PHE A 6 -21.91 -10.86 -54.26
N ASN A 7 -22.51 -9.71 -54.56
CA ASN A 7 -21.97 -8.39 -54.24
C ASN A 7 -23.15 -7.50 -53.85
N ARG A 8 -23.79 -7.83 -52.72
CA ARG A 8 -24.53 -6.83 -51.97
C ARG A 8 -23.47 -6.03 -51.23
N ASP A 9 -23.36 -4.75 -51.55
CA ASP A 9 -22.57 -3.79 -50.79
C ASP A 9 -23.10 -3.74 -49.36
N PHE A 10 -22.62 -4.64 -48.50
CA PHE A 10 -22.83 -4.52 -47.07
C PHE A 10 -22.17 -3.20 -46.67
N SER A 11 -23.00 -2.23 -46.28
CA SER A 11 -22.53 -0.94 -45.80
C SER A 11 -21.48 -1.19 -44.72
N SER A 12 -20.21 -0.91 -45.03
CA SER A 12 -19.10 -1.04 -44.10
C SER A 12 -19.50 -0.38 -42.79
N SER A 13 -19.40 -1.09 -41.67
CA SER A 13 -19.71 -0.55 -40.36
C SER A 13 -18.99 0.80 -40.15
N PRO A 14 -19.59 1.78 -39.45
CA PRO A 14 -18.95 3.08 -39.22
C PRO A 14 -17.54 2.97 -38.66
N ILE A 15 -17.30 1.99 -37.77
CA ILE A 15 -15.99 1.69 -37.20
C ILE A 15 -14.96 1.23 -38.26
N GLY A 16 -15.43 0.57 -39.33
CA GLY A 16 -14.60 0.19 -40.47
C GLY A 16 -14.10 1.38 -41.31
N LYS A 17 -14.62 2.59 -41.08
CA LYS A 17 -14.18 3.83 -41.76
C LYS A 17 -13.22 4.67 -40.92
N LEU A 18 -13.01 4.34 -39.64
CA LEU A 18 -12.09 5.10 -38.79
C LEU A 18 -10.64 4.99 -39.33
N PRO A 19 -9.83 6.06 -39.23
CA PRO A 19 -8.39 6.00 -39.48
C PRO A 19 -7.68 4.99 -38.58
N VAL A 20 -6.52 4.49 -39.02
CA VAL A 20 -5.74 3.51 -38.27
C VAL A 20 -5.30 4.08 -36.93
N GLU A 21 -4.98 5.37 -36.88
CA GLU A 21 -4.52 6.10 -35.70
C GLU A 21 -5.61 6.12 -34.62
N LEU A 22 -6.87 6.37 -35.00
CA LEU A 22 -7.98 6.37 -34.03
C LEU A 22 -8.29 4.95 -33.52
N LEU A 23 -8.25 3.94 -34.40
CA LEU A 23 -8.40 2.55 -33.95
C LEU A 23 -7.25 2.14 -33.02
N SER A 24 -6.04 2.62 -33.30
CA SER A 24 -4.86 2.36 -32.48
C SER A 24 -5.00 2.94 -31.07
N GLU A 25 -5.47 4.18 -30.99
CA GLU A 25 -5.76 4.84 -29.72
C GLU A 25 -6.86 4.11 -28.96
N ILE A 26 -7.96 3.75 -29.62
CA ILE A 26 -9.04 2.97 -29.01
C ILE A 26 -8.51 1.65 -28.44
N PHE A 27 -7.68 0.90 -29.18
CA PHE A 27 -7.12 -0.35 -28.68
C PHE A 27 -6.16 -0.15 -27.51
N THR A 28 -5.42 0.96 -27.49
CA THR A 28 -4.58 1.34 -26.35
C THR A 28 -5.45 1.61 -25.12
N LEU A 29 -6.54 2.36 -25.27
CA LEU A 29 -7.51 2.64 -24.20
C LEU A 29 -8.22 1.36 -23.73
N CYS A 30 -8.57 0.44 -24.63
CA CYS A 30 -9.13 -0.87 -24.27
C CYS A 30 -8.16 -1.76 -23.48
N SER A 31 -6.87 -1.45 -23.50
CA SER A 31 -5.84 -2.16 -22.73
C SER A 31 -5.55 -1.46 -21.39
N LEU A 32 -6.28 -0.39 -21.06
CA LEU A 32 -6.27 0.24 -19.75
C LEU A 32 -7.34 -0.40 -18.84
N PRO A 33 -7.11 -0.47 -17.52
CA PRO A 33 -8.09 -0.96 -16.55
C PRO A 33 -9.38 -0.11 -16.59
N SER A 34 -10.54 -0.77 -16.63
CA SER A 34 -11.82 -0.10 -16.48
C SER A 34 -11.95 0.51 -15.08
N GLY A 35 -12.46 1.74 -14.98
CA GLY A 35 -12.85 2.31 -13.69
C GLY A 35 -11.72 2.90 -12.84
N GLN A 36 -10.54 3.18 -13.39
CA GLN A 36 -9.59 4.02 -12.65
C GLN A 36 -10.27 5.36 -12.33
N PRO A 37 -10.42 5.72 -11.04
CA PRO A 37 -11.04 6.98 -10.67
C PRO A 37 -10.27 8.09 -11.36
N SER A 38 -11.03 9.01 -11.97
CA SER A 38 -10.48 10.20 -12.61
C SER A 38 -9.45 10.84 -11.65
N PRO A 39 -8.30 11.34 -12.13
CA PRO A 39 -7.12 11.76 -11.34
C PRO A 39 -7.35 13.00 -10.45
N ILE A 40 -8.51 13.11 -9.80
CA ILE A 40 -8.98 14.25 -9.03
C ILE A 40 -8.59 14.10 -7.55
N SER A 41 -8.19 12.92 -7.09
CA SER A 41 -7.52 12.82 -5.79
C SER A 41 -6.05 13.21 -5.95
N ASP A 42 -5.65 14.27 -5.23
CA ASP A 42 -4.30 14.85 -5.22
C ASP A 42 -3.19 13.89 -4.72
N ASP A 43 -3.45 12.58 -4.55
CA ASP A 43 -2.40 11.58 -4.31
C ASP A 43 -1.74 11.18 -5.65
N GLU A 44 -1.13 12.19 -6.28
CA GLU A 44 -0.50 12.19 -7.61
C GLU A 44 0.71 11.22 -7.71
N GLY A 45 1.03 10.49 -6.63
CA GLY A 45 2.31 9.82 -6.44
C GLY A 45 2.44 8.38 -6.95
N SER A 46 1.34 7.69 -7.28
CA SER A 46 1.39 6.24 -7.57
C SER A 46 0.54 5.80 -8.78
N TYR A 47 0.65 6.52 -9.90
CA TYR A 47 0.11 6.05 -11.19
C TYR A 47 0.96 4.93 -11.78
N LEU A 48 1.01 3.78 -11.11
CA LEU A 48 1.45 2.56 -11.77
C LEU A 48 0.34 2.08 -12.71
N PRO A 49 0.70 1.66 -13.94
CA PRO A 49 -0.29 1.04 -14.82
C PRO A 49 -0.82 -0.20 -14.10
N VAL A 50 -2.12 -0.22 -13.80
CA VAL A 50 -2.75 -1.40 -13.22
C VAL A 50 -2.82 -2.45 -14.32
N ILE A 51 -1.99 -3.48 -14.17
CA ILE A 51 -1.97 -4.65 -15.04
C ILE A 51 -2.87 -5.69 -14.40
N ASN A 52 -3.82 -6.23 -15.15
CA ASN A 52 -4.67 -7.33 -14.71
C ASN A 52 -4.84 -8.35 -15.86
N SER A 53 -5.51 -9.47 -15.60
CA SER A 53 -5.73 -10.52 -16.61
C SER A 53 -6.54 -10.00 -17.81
N GLU A 54 -7.51 -9.11 -17.59
CA GLU A 54 -8.37 -8.54 -18.64
C GLU A 54 -7.60 -7.65 -19.62
N THR A 55 -6.80 -6.72 -19.11
CA THR A 55 -6.00 -5.78 -19.92
C THR A 55 -5.00 -6.50 -20.81
N VAL A 56 -4.42 -7.62 -20.35
CA VAL A 56 -3.50 -8.43 -21.14
C VAL A 56 -4.22 -9.33 -22.15
N ARG A 57 -5.48 -9.71 -21.89
CA ARG A 57 -6.32 -10.46 -22.85
C ARG A 57 -6.86 -9.59 -23.98
N ALA A 58 -7.04 -8.29 -23.76
CA ALA A 58 -7.65 -7.37 -24.74
C ALA A 58 -6.99 -7.41 -26.14
N PRO A 59 -5.65 -7.35 -26.32
CA PRO A 59 -5.01 -7.46 -27.64
C PRO A 59 -5.34 -8.78 -28.35
N PHE A 60 -5.47 -9.89 -27.61
CA PHE A 60 -5.83 -11.18 -28.20
C PHE A 60 -7.27 -11.18 -28.68
N ILE A 61 -8.21 -10.70 -27.87
CA ILE A 61 -9.63 -10.60 -28.22
C ILE A 61 -9.82 -9.70 -29.44
N LEU A 62 -9.26 -8.49 -29.40
CA LEU A 62 -9.38 -7.51 -30.48
C LEU A 62 -8.75 -8.03 -31.80
N SER A 63 -7.68 -8.83 -31.72
CA SER A 63 -7.06 -9.44 -32.91
C SER A 63 -7.89 -10.53 -33.58
N ARG A 64 -8.98 -10.99 -32.94
CA ARG A 64 -9.91 -11.98 -33.50
C ARG A 64 -11.08 -11.35 -34.26
N VAL A 65 -11.34 -10.05 -34.08
CA VAL A 65 -12.52 -9.36 -34.64
C VAL A 65 -12.52 -9.37 -36.18
N ASN A 66 -11.49 -8.82 -36.83
CA ASN A 66 -11.34 -8.86 -38.29
C ASN A 66 -9.86 -8.71 -38.70
N ARG A 67 -9.55 -8.93 -39.98
CA ARG A 67 -8.17 -8.85 -40.51
C ARG A 67 -7.53 -7.47 -40.28
N ARG A 68 -8.29 -6.40 -40.53
CA ARG A 68 -7.79 -5.02 -40.36
C ARG A 68 -7.39 -4.75 -38.90
N TRP A 69 -8.22 -5.16 -37.94
CA TRP A 69 -7.93 -4.98 -36.51
C TRP A 69 -6.72 -5.79 -36.09
N ARG A 70 -6.64 -7.05 -36.54
CA ARG A 70 -5.48 -7.91 -36.32
C ARG A 70 -4.19 -7.25 -36.83
N ASP A 71 -4.19 -6.72 -38.05
CA ASP A 71 -3.00 -6.09 -38.63
C ASP A 71 -2.57 -4.87 -37.83
N ILE A 72 -3.52 -4.04 -37.40
CA ILE A 72 -3.27 -2.87 -36.54
C ILE A 72 -2.65 -3.30 -35.21
N ILE A 73 -3.25 -4.27 -34.51
CA ILE A 73 -2.78 -4.73 -33.19
C ILE A 73 -1.42 -5.41 -33.30
N LEU A 74 -1.19 -6.25 -34.32
CA LEU A 74 0.11 -6.90 -34.53
C LEU A 74 1.21 -5.89 -34.94
N SER A 75 0.85 -4.73 -35.46
CA SER A 75 1.80 -3.66 -35.77
C SER A 75 2.23 -2.85 -34.54
N GLN A 76 1.43 -2.87 -33.47
CA GLN A 76 1.66 -2.10 -32.24
C GLN A 76 2.30 -2.95 -31.15
N SER A 77 3.62 -2.85 -31.02
CA SER A 77 4.36 -3.59 -30.00
C SER A 77 4.00 -3.21 -28.56
N SER A 78 3.53 -1.97 -28.31
CA SER A 78 3.16 -1.49 -26.97
C SER A 78 1.98 -2.27 -26.38
N LEU A 79 1.01 -2.68 -27.20
CA LEU A 79 -0.15 -3.46 -26.75
C LEU A 79 0.25 -4.83 -26.19
N TRP A 80 1.40 -5.37 -26.61
CA TRP A 80 1.90 -6.68 -26.16
C TRP A 80 2.92 -6.59 -25.03
N ALA A 81 3.22 -5.37 -24.57
CA ALA A 81 4.30 -5.12 -23.63
C ALA A 81 3.90 -5.29 -22.16
N SER A 82 2.59 -5.42 -21.88
CA SER A 82 2.06 -5.76 -20.56
C SER A 82 1.94 -7.29 -20.43
N LEU A 83 2.51 -7.85 -19.38
CA LEU A 83 2.52 -9.27 -19.06
C LEU A 83 1.88 -9.46 -17.68
N CYS A 84 0.85 -10.30 -17.62
CA CYS A 84 0.20 -10.71 -16.38
C CYS A 84 0.34 -12.22 -16.26
N ILE A 85 1.02 -12.69 -15.22
CA ILE A 85 1.32 -14.09 -14.98
C ILE A 85 0.70 -14.44 -13.64
N THR A 86 -0.43 -15.15 -13.68
CA THR A 86 -1.20 -15.52 -12.48
C THR A 86 -1.34 -17.04 -12.40
N ALA A 87 -1.92 -17.52 -11.31
CA ALA A 87 -2.28 -18.93 -11.13
C ALA A 87 -3.19 -19.48 -12.26
N GLU A 88 -3.98 -18.64 -12.95
CA GLU A 88 -4.83 -19.04 -14.09
C GLU A 88 -4.03 -19.63 -15.28
N LEU A 89 -2.73 -19.34 -15.37
CA LEU A 89 -1.86 -19.90 -16.41
C LEU A 89 -1.39 -21.32 -16.09
N ILE A 90 -1.67 -21.82 -14.89
CA ILE A 90 -1.29 -23.16 -14.44
C ILE A 90 -2.39 -24.13 -14.83
N GLN A 91 -2.03 -25.21 -15.51
CA GLN A 91 -2.94 -26.30 -15.83
C GLN A 91 -2.63 -27.50 -14.95
N GLU A 92 -3.66 -28.03 -14.32
CA GLU A 92 -3.60 -29.37 -13.74
C GLU A 92 -3.53 -30.39 -14.87
N THR A 93 -2.64 -31.36 -14.74
CA THR A 93 -2.57 -32.49 -15.66
C THR A 93 -3.10 -33.73 -14.96
N ASP A 94 -4.20 -34.30 -15.48
CA ASP A 94 -4.87 -35.49 -14.95
C ASP A 94 -4.00 -36.75 -15.12
N CYS A 95 -2.92 -36.84 -14.35
CA CYS A 95 -2.13 -38.05 -14.24
C CYS A 95 -2.84 -38.97 -13.26
N ARG A 96 -3.73 -39.84 -13.77
CA ARG A 96 -4.45 -40.88 -13.01
C ARG A 96 -3.49 -41.70 -12.12
N GLY A 97 -3.29 -41.27 -10.87
CA GLY A 97 -2.81 -42.10 -9.77
C GLY A 97 -1.45 -41.80 -9.13
N LYS A 98 -0.75 -40.68 -9.44
CA LYS A 98 0.52 -40.37 -8.76
C LYS A 98 0.86 -38.86 -8.76
N GLY A 99 0.23 -38.12 -7.83
CA GLY A 99 0.46 -36.68 -7.62
C GLY A 99 -0.11 -35.80 -8.74
N SER A 100 -0.78 -34.70 -8.37
CA SER A 100 -1.14 -33.68 -9.35
C SER A 100 0.14 -33.00 -9.81
N SER A 101 0.53 -33.20 -11.07
CA SER A 101 1.57 -32.39 -11.70
C SER A 101 0.90 -31.20 -12.35
N THR A 102 1.33 -30.01 -11.98
CA THR A 102 0.88 -28.77 -12.61
C THR A 102 1.85 -28.36 -13.71
N LYS A 103 1.35 -27.68 -14.74
CA LYS A 103 2.17 -27.18 -15.86
C LYS A 103 1.78 -25.75 -16.23
N LEU A 104 2.77 -24.87 -16.29
CA LEU A 104 2.59 -23.48 -16.71
C LEU A 104 2.40 -23.34 -18.24
N LYS A 105 1.37 -22.61 -18.67
CA LYS A 105 1.11 -22.22 -20.06
C LYS A 105 2.05 -21.10 -20.53
N THR A 106 3.24 -21.48 -20.97
CA THR A 106 4.27 -20.52 -21.44
C THR A 106 3.99 -19.88 -22.80
N ALA A 107 3.11 -20.46 -23.62
CA ALA A 107 2.85 -19.99 -24.99
C ALA A 107 2.35 -18.54 -25.04
N HIS A 108 1.55 -18.13 -24.05
CA HIS A 108 1.05 -16.76 -23.92
C HIS A 108 2.18 -15.77 -23.63
N ILE A 109 3.01 -16.07 -22.63
CA ILE A 109 4.18 -15.27 -22.23
C ILE A 109 5.13 -15.12 -23.43
N ALA A 110 5.49 -16.22 -24.09
CA ALA A 110 6.39 -16.22 -25.23
C ALA A 110 5.82 -15.40 -26.41
N SER A 111 4.52 -15.53 -26.71
CA SER A 111 3.87 -14.77 -27.77
C SER A 111 3.88 -13.26 -27.50
N SER A 112 3.57 -12.85 -26.27
CA SER A 112 3.60 -11.43 -25.88
C SER A 112 5.02 -10.86 -25.90
N LEU A 113 6.01 -11.62 -25.40
CA LEU A 113 7.42 -11.22 -25.46
C LEU A 113 7.93 -11.05 -26.89
N GLN A 114 7.55 -11.96 -27.79
CA GLN A 114 7.90 -11.87 -29.22
C GLN A 114 7.24 -10.66 -29.90
N ARG A 115 5.95 -10.43 -29.63
CA ARG A 115 5.17 -9.35 -30.26
C ARG A 115 5.51 -7.97 -29.72
N SER A 116 5.92 -7.87 -28.46
CA SER A 116 6.36 -6.61 -27.84
C SER A 116 7.70 -6.11 -28.37
N ARG A 117 8.49 -6.93 -29.07
CA ARG A 117 9.73 -6.52 -29.75
C ARG A 117 10.72 -5.78 -28.84
N ARG A 118 10.79 -4.45 -28.97
CA ARG A 118 11.66 -3.55 -28.18
C ARG A 118 10.88 -2.61 -27.26
N ALA A 119 9.57 -2.77 -27.19
CA ALA A 119 8.74 -1.98 -26.29
C ALA A 119 9.14 -2.26 -24.83
N PRO A 120 9.17 -1.23 -23.96
CA PRO A 120 9.41 -1.40 -22.53
C PRO A 120 8.33 -2.29 -21.92
N LEU A 121 8.73 -3.27 -21.11
CA LEU A 121 7.85 -4.27 -20.53
C LEU A 121 7.30 -3.83 -19.18
N ASN A 122 6.01 -4.06 -18.98
CA ASN A 122 5.35 -3.95 -17.68
C ASN A 122 4.93 -5.36 -17.27
N ILE A 123 5.44 -5.84 -16.14
CA ILE A 123 5.35 -7.25 -15.74
C ILE A 123 4.69 -7.33 -14.38
N LEU A 124 3.59 -8.08 -14.29
CA LEU A 124 2.97 -8.52 -13.05
C LEU A 124 3.08 -10.05 -12.97
N ILE A 125 3.70 -10.53 -11.89
CA ILE A 125 3.69 -11.93 -11.49
C ILE A 125 2.91 -12.01 -10.18
N ASP A 126 1.71 -12.57 -10.25
CA ASP A 126 0.86 -12.83 -9.10
C ASP A 126 0.85 -14.33 -8.81
N ALA A 127 1.77 -14.74 -7.94
CA ALA A 127 1.94 -16.11 -7.49
C ALA A 127 1.25 -16.33 -6.13
N ARG A 128 0.25 -15.52 -5.80
CA ARG A 128 -0.64 -15.75 -4.66
C ARG A 128 -1.58 -16.91 -4.96
N ASP A 129 -1.93 -17.63 -3.91
CA ASP A 129 -2.91 -18.70 -3.90
C ASP A 129 -4.30 -18.08 -3.69
N PRO A 130 -5.28 -18.35 -4.57
CA PRO A 130 -6.64 -17.81 -4.43
C PRO A 130 -7.31 -18.16 -3.10
N GLU A 131 -6.92 -19.30 -2.49
CA GLU A 131 -7.43 -19.77 -1.21
C GLU A 131 -6.61 -19.23 -0.01
N TRP A 132 -5.69 -18.29 -0.25
CA TRP A 132 -4.81 -17.70 0.76
C TRP A 132 -4.03 -18.76 1.56
N ASN A 133 -3.58 -19.80 0.86
CA ASN A 133 -2.78 -20.86 1.46
C ASN A 133 -1.36 -20.37 1.77
N PHE A 134 -1.16 -20.00 3.04
CA PHE A 134 0.14 -19.59 3.57
C PHE A 134 0.99 -20.75 4.11
N SER A 135 0.59 -22.01 3.88
CA SER A 135 1.35 -23.18 4.33
C SER A 135 2.73 -23.22 3.67
N GLU A 136 3.77 -23.15 4.47
CA GLU A 136 5.16 -23.14 4.01
C GLU A 136 6.02 -24.02 4.91
N ALA A 137 6.89 -24.83 4.31
CA ALA A 137 7.78 -25.71 5.07
C ALA A 137 8.75 -24.89 5.93
N GLY A 138 8.82 -25.19 7.23
CA GLY A 138 9.71 -24.50 8.17
C GLY A 138 9.25 -23.11 8.64
N VAL A 139 7.96 -22.80 8.47
CA VAL A 139 7.32 -21.56 8.97
C VAL A 139 6.22 -21.91 9.98
N GLY A 140 6.24 -21.30 11.17
CA GLY A 140 5.21 -21.49 12.20
C GLY A 140 5.59 -22.39 13.38
N PRO A 141 4.80 -22.36 14.47
CA PRO A 141 5.13 -22.97 15.76
C PRO A 141 5.04 -24.49 15.80
N ASP A 142 4.35 -25.08 14.83
CA ASP A 142 4.13 -26.51 14.73
C ASP A 142 4.36 -26.92 13.27
N ASP A 143 5.46 -27.62 13.00
CA ASP A 143 5.50 -28.64 11.95
C ASP A 143 4.39 -29.65 12.31
N ALA A 144 3.13 -29.27 12.12
CA ALA A 144 1.99 -30.14 12.25
C ALA A 144 2.34 -31.39 11.44
N ASP A 145 2.19 -32.59 12.03
CA ASP A 145 2.74 -33.86 11.53
C ASP A 145 2.36 -34.24 10.07
N GLY A 146 1.63 -33.38 9.34
CA GLY A 146 1.32 -33.50 7.93
C GLY A 146 2.32 -32.79 7.00
N PRO A 147 2.47 -33.28 5.76
CA PRO A 147 3.20 -32.54 4.73
C PRO A 147 2.50 -31.20 4.45
N PRO A 148 3.26 -30.14 4.12
CA PRO A 148 2.68 -28.84 3.76
C PRO A 148 1.74 -29.01 2.57
N ILE A 149 0.64 -28.26 2.58
CA ILE A 149 -0.34 -28.28 1.50
C ILE A 149 0.35 -27.69 0.26
N PRO A 150 0.39 -28.42 -0.87
CA PRO A 150 1.02 -27.91 -2.08
C PRO A 150 0.36 -26.60 -2.53
N THR A 151 1.17 -25.56 -2.72
CA THR A 151 0.71 -24.28 -3.29
C THR A 151 0.45 -24.42 -4.78
N LEU A 152 -0.58 -23.74 -5.30
CA LEU A 152 -0.90 -23.78 -6.73
C LEU A 152 0.28 -23.27 -7.59
N PHE A 153 0.92 -22.17 -7.19
CA PHE A 153 2.08 -21.58 -7.87
C PHE A 153 3.41 -22.09 -7.28
N SER A 154 3.93 -23.18 -7.85
CA SER A 154 5.17 -23.80 -7.38
C SER A 154 6.46 -22.99 -7.69
N PRO A 155 7.58 -23.29 -6.98
CA PRO A 155 8.91 -22.76 -7.30
C PRO A 155 9.37 -23.06 -8.74
N ASP A 156 9.02 -24.23 -9.28
CA ASP A 156 9.35 -24.60 -10.66
C ASP A 156 8.64 -23.70 -11.68
N HIS A 157 7.39 -23.31 -11.41
CA HIS A 157 6.69 -22.33 -12.24
C HIS A 157 7.43 -20.99 -12.24
N MET A 158 7.88 -20.52 -11.08
CA MET A 158 8.66 -19.28 -11.00
C MET A 158 9.97 -19.39 -11.80
N ALA A 159 10.68 -20.51 -11.68
CA ALA A 159 11.92 -20.74 -12.43
C ALA A 159 11.67 -20.66 -13.96
N ILE A 160 10.59 -21.28 -14.44
CA ILE A 160 10.19 -21.22 -15.85
C ILE A 160 9.88 -19.77 -16.25
N VAL A 161 9.11 -19.04 -15.46
CA VAL A 161 8.78 -17.63 -15.72
C VAL A 161 10.04 -16.78 -15.81
N MET A 162 10.95 -16.89 -14.84
CA MET A 162 12.19 -16.13 -14.82
C MET A 162 13.09 -16.46 -16.01
N SER A 163 13.14 -17.73 -16.43
CA SER A 163 13.91 -18.13 -17.62
C SER A 163 13.43 -17.45 -18.92
N LEU A 164 12.13 -17.10 -18.99
CA LEU A 164 11.55 -16.38 -20.12
C LEU A 164 11.75 -14.87 -20.01
N LEU A 165 11.71 -14.31 -18.80
CA LEU A 165 11.70 -12.86 -18.58
C LEU A 165 13.10 -12.25 -18.47
N VAL A 166 14.03 -12.88 -17.76
CA VAL A 166 15.38 -12.34 -17.48
C VAL A 166 16.16 -11.97 -18.76
N PRO A 167 16.07 -12.72 -19.88
CA PRO A 167 16.69 -12.30 -21.14
C PRO A 167 16.23 -10.93 -21.68
N HIS A 168 15.12 -10.39 -21.15
CA HIS A 168 14.54 -9.11 -21.50
C HIS A 168 14.75 -8.01 -20.45
N LEU A 169 15.61 -8.23 -19.44
CA LEU A 169 15.87 -7.29 -18.33
C LEU A 169 16.13 -5.85 -18.79
N SER A 170 16.87 -5.67 -19.90
CA SER A 170 17.25 -4.34 -20.42
C SER A 170 16.07 -3.45 -20.79
N ARG A 171 14.88 -4.03 -20.98
CA ARG A 171 13.65 -3.32 -21.34
C ARG A 171 12.56 -3.42 -20.28
N TRP A 172 12.84 -3.96 -19.10
CA TRP A 172 11.87 -3.92 -17.99
C TRP A 172 11.65 -2.48 -17.57
N ARG A 173 10.39 -2.06 -17.49
CA ARG A 173 9.96 -0.73 -17.04
C ARG A 173 9.28 -0.81 -15.68
N HIS A 174 8.37 -1.75 -15.53
CA HIS A 174 7.68 -2.03 -14.27
C HIS A 174 7.75 -3.53 -14.00
N LEU A 175 8.11 -3.90 -12.78
CA LEU A 175 8.10 -5.29 -12.32
C LEU A 175 7.41 -5.35 -10.96
N THR A 176 6.35 -6.15 -10.88
CA THR A 176 5.65 -6.50 -9.64
C THR A 176 5.66 -8.00 -9.47
N ILE A 177 6.15 -8.48 -8.32
CA ILE A 177 6.12 -9.89 -7.92
C ILE A 177 5.41 -9.99 -6.58
N LEU A 178 4.29 -10.71 -6.57
CA LEU A 178 3.47 -10.98 -5.39
C LEU A 178 3.50 -12.49 -5.11
N THR A 179 3.82 -12.90 -3.89
CA THR A 179 3.91 -14.31 -3.49
C THR A 179 3.36 -14.49 -2.09
N ASP A 180 2.60 -15.54 -1.81
CA ASP A 180 2.17 -15.82 -0.42
C ASP A 180 3.26 -16.48 0.42
N THR A 181 4.03 -17.37 -0.19
CA THR A 181 5.17 -18.07 0.43
C THR A 181 6.50 -17.50 -0.04
N TRP A 182 7.59 -17.74 0.71
CA TRP A 182 8.91 -17.24 0.37
C TRP A 182 9.57 -18.01 -0.78
N VAL A 183 9.34 -19.32 -0.90
CA VAL A 183 10.07 -20.16 -1.88
C VAL A 183 9.99 -19.63 -3.33
N PRO A 184 8.81 -19.24 -3.89
CA PRO A 184 8.77 -18.65 -5.21
C PRO A 184 9.51 -17.31 -5.30
N MET A 185 9.43 -16.45 -4.26
CA MET A 185 10.18 -15.18 -4.21
C MET A 185 11.69 -15.44 -4.24
N HIS A 186 12.17 -16.42 -3.47
CA HIS A 186 13.56 -16.84 -3.44
C HIS A 186 14.07 -17.29 -4.81
N VAL A 187 13.29 -18.09 -5.55
CA VAL A 187 13.62 -18.49 -6.92
C VAL A 187 13.71 -17.27 -7.85
N ALA A 188 12.78 -16.31 -7.72
CA ALA A 188 12.81 -15.08 -8.49
C ALA A 188 14.09 -14.27 -8.20
N LEU A 189 14.43 -14.03 -6.94
CA LEU A 189 15.63 -13.31 -6.52
C LEU A 189 16.91 -13.99 -7.01
N SER A 190 16.97 -15.33 -6.91
CA SER A 190 18.10 -16.13 -7.37
C SER A 190 18.35 -15.98 -8.88
N ALA A 191 17.29 -15.77 -9.67
CA ALA A 191 17.41 -15.52 -11.11
C ALA A 191 17.70 -14.03 -11.44
N ILE A 192 17.10 -13.10 -10.69
CA ILE A 192 17.16 -11.66 -10.97
C ILE A 192 18.49 -11.05 -10.51
N ASN A 193 18.96 -11.36 -9.30
CA ASN A 193 20.15 -10.75 -8.71
C ASN A 193 21.40 -10.85 -9.62
N PRO A 194 21.75 -12.03 -10.17
CA PRO A 194 22.87 -12.15 -11.09
C PRO A 194 22.72 -11.26 -12.33
N ALA A 195 21.51 -11.18 -12.88
CA ALA A 195 21.25 -10.43 -14.09
C ALA A 195 21.28 -8.91 -13.85
N ILE A 196 20.69 -8.42 -12.76
CA ILE A 196 20.71 -7.00 -12.40
C ILE A 196 22.12 -6.55 -12.06
N THR A 197 22.86 -7.31 -11.26
CA THR A 197 24.23 -6.93 -10.85
C THR A 197 25.21 -6.95 -12.02
N SER A 198 25.00 -7.81 -13.02
CA SER A 198 25.89 -7.89 -14.19
C SER A 198 25.50 -6.99 -15.37
N LEU A 199 24.20 -6.85 -15.65
CA LEU A 199 23.70 -6.14 -16.84
C LEU A 199 23.03 -4.80 -16.51
N GLY A 200 22.63 -4.60 -15.25
CA GLY A 200 21.74 -3.52 -14.84
C GLY A 200 20.30 -3.69 -15.35
N ALA A 201 19.41 -2.84 -14.88
CA ALA A 201 18.05 -2.69 -15.36
C ALA A 201 17.81 -1.24 -15.83
N PRO A 202 18.35 -0.85 -17.01
CA PRO A 202 18.46 0.55 -17.44
C PRO A 202 17.12 1.25 -17.71
N CYS A 203 16.04 0.49 -17.90
CA CYS A 203 14.71 1.04 -18.15
C CYS A 203 13.77 0.92 -16.93
N LEU A 204 14.21 0.30 -15.83
CA LEU A 204 13.33 -0.02 -14.70
C LEU A 204 12.99 1.27 -13.96
N GLU A 205 11.70 1.64 -13.98
CA GLU A 205 11.14 2.82 -13.33
C GLU A 205 10.43 2.47 -12.03
N SER A 206 9.84 1.28 -11.94
CA SER A 206 9.18 0.79 -10.72
C SER A 206 9.46 -0.68 -10.47
N LEU A 207 9.70 -1.01 -9.20
CA LEU A 207 9.91 -2.36 -8.69
C LEU A 207 9.10 -2.59 -7.42
N THR A 208 8.25 -3.61 -7.43
CA THR A 208 7.49 -4.08 -6.26
C THR A 208 7.79 -5.55 -6.04
N LEU A 209 8.33 -5.90 -4.88
CA LEU A 209 8.54 -7.27 -4.43
C LEU A 209 7.82 -7.44 -3.10
N MET A 210 6.81 -8.32 -3.04
CA MET A 210 5.96 -8.48 -1.87
C MET A 210 5.73 -9.96 -1.55
N ARG A 211 6.12 -10.34 -0.34
CA ARG A 211 5.58 -11.54 0.33
C ARG A 211 4.31 -11.13 1.06
N CYS A 212 3.16 -11.66 0.64
CA CYS A 212 1.85 -11.21 1.10
C CYS A 212 1.43 -11.80 2.45
N ASN A 213 2.16 -12.80 2.96
CA ASN A 213 2.01 -13.26 4.33
C ASN A 213 2.71 -12.31 5.30
N ASP A 214 2.00 -11.31 5.81
CA ASP A 214 2.56 -10.33 6.76
C ASP A 214 2.86 -10.94 8.15
N PHE A 215 2.28 -12.09 8.49
CA PHE A 215 2.44 -12.70 9.81
C PHE A 215 3.89 -13.12 10.11
N VAL A 216 4.62 -13.52 9.08
CA VAL A 216 6.05 -13.90 9.19
C VAL A 216 6.93 -12.74 9.61
N SER A 217 6.47 -11.50 9.40
CA SER A 217 7.20 -10.30 9.77
C SER A 217 7.26 -10.07 11.29
N PHE A 218 6.39 -10.72 12.05
CA PHE A 218 6.39 -10.70 13.51
C PHE A 218 7.30 -11.78 14.10
N SER A 219 7.83 -12.71 13.29
CA SER A 219 8.86 -13.64 13.77
C SER A 219 10.15 -12.86 14.07
N PRO A 220 10.86 -13.19 15.16
CA PRO A 220 12.16 -12.58 15.44
C PRO A 220 13.23 -12.97 14.41
N GLN A 221 13.03 -14.07 13.67
CA GLN A 221 13.98 -14.58 12.70
C GLN A 221 13.34 -14.76 11.33
N PHE A 222 14.17 -14.79 10.29
CA PHE A 222 13.75 -15.01 8.93
C PHE A 222 13.28 -16.45 8.76
N GLU A 223 12.08 -16.61 8.21
CA GLU A 223 11.47 -17.91 7.97
C GLU A 223 11.03 -18.02 6.50
N PRO A 224 11.41 -19.08 5.77
CA PRO A 224 12.27 -20.21 6.18
C PRO A 224 13.75 -19.83 6.33
N ARG A 225 14.40 -20.31 7.41
CA ARG A 225 15.77 -19.92 7.78
C ARG A 225 16.83 -20.31 6.74
N ASP A 226 16.66 -21.48 6.14
CA ASP A 226 17.54 -22.04 5.12
C ASP A 226 17.46 -21.31 3.78
N LEU A 227 16.38 -20.55 3.55
CA LEU A 227 16.15 -19.74 2.35
C LEU A 227 16.42 -18.25 2.58
N LYS A 228 17.09 -17.87 3.68
CA LYS A 228 17.45 -16.47 3.94
C LYS A 228 18.32 -15.86 2.82
N THR A 229 19.16 -16.66 2.17
CA THR A 229 20.03 -16.20 1.08
C THR A 229 19.59 -16.76 -0.27
N PRO A 230 19.63 -15.98 -1.37
CA PRO A 230 20.24 -14.65 -1.48
C PRO A 230 19.30 -13.50 -1.07
N ALA A 231 19.86 -12.46 -0.46
CA ALA A 231 19.16 -11.19 -0.26
C ALA A 231 19.06 -10.42 -1.58
N PHE A 232 18.03 -9.61 -1.78
CA PHE A 232 17.91 -8.75 -2.96
C PHE A 232 19.14 -7.84 -3.11
N LEU A 233 19.70 -7.78 -4.32
CA LEU A 233 20.95 -7.08 -4.67
C LEU A 233 22.23 -7.60 -4.00
N SER A 234 22.20 -8.75 -3.31
CA SER A 234 23.44 -9.34 -2.79
C SER A 234 24.45 -9.64 -3.90
N PRO A 235 25.74 -9.32 -3.71
CA PRO A 235 26.77 -9.57 -4.70
C PRO A 235 27.04 -11.06 -4.86
N LEU A 236 27.21 -11.52 -6.12
CA LEU A 236 27.55 -12.92 -6.43
C LEU A 236 28.92 -13.36 -5.90
N SER A 237 29.85 -12.41 -5.74
CA SER A 237 31.20 -12.66 -5.27
C SER A 237 31.68 -11.48 -4.41
N PRO A 238 32.27 -11.74 -3.23
CA PRO A 238 32.79 -10.68 -2.36
C PRO A 238 33.92 -9.87 -3.02
N ASP A 239 34.63 -10.46 -3.99
CA ASP A 239 35.73 -9.80 -4.71
C ASP A 239 35.25 -8.89 -5.84
N ALA A 240 33.96 -8.93 -6.20
CA ALA A 240 33.36 -8.08 -7.23
C ALA A 240 32.97 -6.70 -6.68
N ALA A 241 33.69 -6.19 -5.67
CA ALA A 241 33.43 -4.92 -5.02
C ALA A 241 33.38 -3.76 -6.05
N CYS A 242 32.15 -3.35 -6.35
CA CYS A 242 31.68 -2.12 -7.01
C CYS A 242 32.64 -1.48 -8.02
N GLN A 243 32.48 -1.83 -9.30
CA GLN A 243 32.59 -0.80 -10.33
C GLN A 243 31.40 0.16 -10.17
N ASP A 244 31.58 1.46 -10.44
CA ASP A 244 30.58 2.55 -10.39
C ASP A 244 29.41 2.37 -11.40
N LEU A 245 28.97 1.15 -11.65
CA LEU A 245 27.91 0.83 -12.57
C LEU A 245 26.58 1.20 -11.92
N SER A 246 25.90 2.18 -12.51
CA SER A 246 24.53 2.50 -12.19
C SER A 246 23.61 1.34 -12.60
N ILE A 247 23.37 0.40 -11.68
CA ILE A 247 22.55 -0.79 -11.95
C ILE A 247 21.06 -0.46 -12.11
N LEU A 248 20.57 0.62 -11.49
CA LEU A 248 19.15 1.02 -11.49
C LEU A 248 18.97 2.52 -11.81
N PRO A 249 19.43 3.00 -12.99
CA PRO A 249 19.57 4.43 -13.29
C PRO A 249 18.27 5.23 -13.31
N LYS A 250 17.14 4.55 -13.55
CA LYS A 250 15.82 5.16 -13.78
C LYS A 250 14.79 4.81 -12.71
N LEU A 251 15.19 4.08 -11.66
CA LEU A 251 14.25 3.63 -10.64
C LEU A 251 13.71 4.83 -9.87
N LYS A 252 12.38 5.00 -9.92
CA LYS A 252 11.64 6.07 -9.24
C LYS A 252 10.85 5.55 -8.07
N GLN A 253 10.33 4.32 -8.18
CA GLN A 253 9.47 3.72 -7.19
C GLN A 253 10.01 2.35 -6.78
N LEU A 254 10.13 2.13 -5.47
CA LEU A 254 10.58 0.88 -4.90
C LEU A 254 9.67 0.51 -3.73
N SER A 255 9.08 -0.68 -3.80
CA SER A 255 8.26 -1.26 -2.73
C SER A 255 8.79 -2.65 -2.40
N LEU A 256 9.23 -2.83 -1.16
CA LEU A 256 9.83 -4.06 -0.65
C LEU A 256 9.05 -4.45 0.60
N ARG A 257 8.30 -5.56 0.51
CA ARG A 257 7.46 -6.05 1.60
C ARG A 257 7.80 -7.50 1.96
N GLY A 258 8.34 -7.73 3.15
CA GLY A 258 8.73 -9.07 3.59
C GLY A 258 9.80 -9.74 2.74
N VAL A 259 10.67 -8.93 2.12
CA VAL A 259 11.76 -9.40 1.24
C VAL A 259 13.10 -9.10 1.88
N HIS A 260 13.98 -10.09 2.05
CA HIS A 260 15.32 -9.84 2.55
C HIS A 260 16.16 -9.04 1.54
N VAL A 261 16.85 -8.00 2.00
CA VAL A 261 17.59 -7.03 1.18
C VAL A 261 19.02 -6.89 1.69
N ASP A 262 19.97 -6.77 0.76
CA ASP A 262 21.30 -6.24 1.05
C ASP A 262 21.21 -4.71 1.07
N TRP A 263 21.07 -4.14 2.27
CA TRP A 263 20.82 -2.71 2.47
C TRP A 263 21.95 -1.81 1.98
N ASP A 264 23.20 -2.26 2.11
CA ASP A 264 24.37 -1.50 1.65
C ASP A 264 24.42 -1.46 0.12
N SER A 265 24.19 -2.61 -0.52
CA SER A 265 24.09 -2.71 -1.98
C SER A 265 22.91 -1.89 -2.51
N LEU A 266 21.78 -1.86 -1.81
CA LEU A 266 20.63 -1.03 -2.17
C LEU A 266 20.95 0.46 -2.06
N ALA A 267 21.56 0.91 -0.97
CA ALA A 267 21.97 2.31 -0.80
C ALA A 267 22.97 2.74 -1.89
N ALA A 268 23.95 1.89 -2.22
CA ALA A 268 24.88 2.14 -3.31
C ALA A 268 24.18 2.25 -4.67
N ALA A 269 23.23 1.35 -4.96
CA ALA A 269 22.43 1.39 -6.18
C ALA A 269 21.64 2.71 -6.28
N MET A 270 21.01 3.15 -5.20
CA MET A 270 20.23 4.39 -5.17
C MET A 270 21.10 5.63 -5.35
N ARG A 271 22.28 5.66 -4.72
CA ARG A 271 23.26 6.75 -4.88
C ARG A 271 23.73 6.91 -6.32
N SER A 272 23.81 5.81 -7.07
CA SER A 272 24.18 5.80 -8.49
C SER A 272 23.03 6.14 -9.45
N SER A 273 21.79 6.19 -8.96
CA SER A 273 20.62 6.47 -9.79
C SER A 273 20.64 7.91 -10.31
N VAL A 274 20.43 8.07 -11.63
CA VAL A 274 20.44 9.38 -12.28
C VAL A 274 19.14 10.13 -12.03
N VAL A 275 18.03 9.41 -11.98
CA VAL A 275 16.70 10.00 -11.76
C VAL A 275 16.44 10.26 -10.27
N GLY A 276 17.02 9.41 -9.41
CA GLY A 276 16.72 9.40 -7.98
C GLY A 276 15.37 8.75 -7.67
N LEU A 277 15.27 8.17 -6.48
CA LEU A 277 14.05 7.54 -6.00
C LEU A 277 13.06 8.61 -5.52
N SER A 278 11.80 8.55 -5.95
CA SER A 278 10.72 9.45 -5.54
C SER A 278 9.75 8.80 -4.56
N SER A 279 9.59 7.48 -4.60
CA SER A 279 8.76 6.73 -3.65
C SER A 279 9.52 5.50 -3.12
N LEU A 280 9.61 5.40 -1.80
CA LEU A 280 10.21 4.27 -1.10
C LEU A 280 9.19 3.70 -0.11
N GLU A 281 8.96 2.40 -0.23
CA GLU A 281 8.13 1.64 0.68
C GLU A 281 8.88 0.42 1.19
N LEU A 282 9.00 0.33 2.51
CA LEU A 282 9.56 -0.81 3.22
C LEU A 282 8.52 -1.29 4.23
N ALA A 283 8.03 -2.51 4.07
CA ALA A 283 7.06 -3.09 5.00
C ALA A 283 7.37 -4.54 5.37
N SER A 284 6.82 -5.00 6.50
CA SER A 284 6.74 -6.42 6.85
C SER A 284 8.08 -7.16 6.90
N HIS A 285 9.18 -6.53 7.35
CA HIS A 285 10.43 -7.23 7.61
C HIS A 285 10.43 -7.82 9.03
N CYS A 286 10.92 -9.06 9.19
CA CYS A 286 11.24 -9.62 10.50
C CYS A 286 12.54 -9.00 11.06
N SER A 287 12.76 -9.10 12.37
CA SER A 287 13.83 -8.36 13.06
C SER A 287 15.20 -8.57 12.41
N ASP A 288 15.53 -9.81 12.11
CA ASP A 288 16.85 -10.25 11.67
C ASP A 288 17.23 -9.90 10.21
N VAL A 289 16.33 -9.27 9.45
CA VAL A 289 16.57 -8.79 8.08
C VAL A 289 16.28 -7.31 7.92
N ARG A 290 15.93 -6.62 9.02
CA ARG A 290 15.82 -5.15 9.03
C ARG A 290 17.20 -4.51 8.84
N PRO A 291 17.25 -3.28 8.32
CA PRO A 291 18.51 -2.56 8.25
C PRO A 291 19.00 -2.25 9.66
N SER A 292 20.31 -2.23 9.87
CA SER A 292 20.86 -1.53 11.04
C SER A 292 20.57 -0.03 10.98
N ASN A 293 20.75 0.68 12.09
CA ASN A 293 20.60 2.14 12.13
C ASN A 293 21.46 2.84 11.06
N ASP A 294 22.74 2.46 10.94
CA ASP A 294 23.68 2.99 9.96
C ASP A 294 23.23 2.72 8.51
N GLN A 295 22.77 1.50 8.24
CA GLN A 295 22.27 1.11 6.92
C GLN A 295 21.01 1.89 6.53
N PHE A 296 20.07 2.06 7.47
CA PHE A 296 18.85 2.82 7.23
C PHE A 296 19.17 4.30 6.97
N HIS A 297 20.08 4.88 7.75
CA HIS A 297 20.54 6.26 7.56
C HIS A 297 21.24 6.44 6.21
N SER A 298 22.16 5.56 5.85
CA SER A 298 22.86 5.53 4.56
C SER A 298 21.90 5.40 3.37
N LEU A 299 20.85 4.58 3.52
CA LEU A 299 19.79 4.45 2.52
C LEU A 299 19.06 5.77 2.33
N LEU A 300 18.60 6.41 3.41
CA LEU A 300 17.91 7.70 3.36
C LEU A 300 18.79 8.81 2.74
N GLN A 301 20.07 8.86 3.10
CA GLN A 301 21.04 9.80 2.49
C GLN A 301 21.21 9.57 0.98
N SER A 302 21.00 8.34 0.51
CA SER A 302 21.14 7.97 -0.89
C SER A 302 19.91 8.33 -1.74
N VAL A 303 18.82 8.85 -1.14
CA VAL A 303 17.57 9.21 -1.83
C VAL A 303 17.07 10.64 -1.52
N PRO A 304 17.86 11.70 -1.78
CA PRO A 304 17.49 13.09 -1.42
C PRO A 304 16.29 13.67 -2.19
N THR A 305 15.85 13.00 -3.26
CA THR A 305 14.68 13.37 -4.10
C THR A 305 13.37 12.73 -3.62
N LEU A 306 13.40 12.01 -2.50
CA LEU A 306 12.25 11.24 -2.02
C LEU A 306 11.05 12.15 -1.72
N GLN A 307 9.89 11.78 -2.26
CA GLN A 307 8.62 12.49 -2.10
C GLN A 307 7.62 11.71 -1.23
N ARG A 308 7.69 10.38 -1.26
CA ARG A 308 6.84 9.47 -0.48
C ARG A 308 7.71 8.44 0.24
N LEU A 309 7.50 8.32 1.55
CA LEU A 309 8.16 7.33 2.41
C LEU A 309 7.11 6.53 3.18
N VAL A 310 7.10 5.22 3.02
CA VAL A 310 6.25 4.30 3.78
C VAL A 310 7.14 3.31 4.53
N ILE A 311 7.07 3.30 5.85
CA ILE A 311 7.81 2.39 6.72
C ILE A 311 6.83 1.72 7.67
N THR A 312 6.58 0.43 7.52
CA THR A 312 5.66 -0.34 8.39
C THR A 312 6.34 -1.61 8.88
N GLY A 313 6.80 -1.62 10.14
CA GLY A 313 7.52 -2.76 10.71
C GLY A 313 8.85 -3.09 9.99
N SER A 314 9.47 -2.09 9.36
CA SER A 314 10.71 -2.24 8.57
C SER A 314 11.70 -1.11 8.80
N GLY A 315 11.56 -0.41 9.92
CA GLY A 315 12.54 0.59 10.34
C GLY A 315 13.90 -0.06 10.69
N PRO A 316 14.84 0.71 11.23
CA PRO A 316 16.10 0.16 11.70
C PRO A 316 15.88 -0.86 12.82
N GLU A 317 16.64 -1.95 12.85
CA GLU A 317 16.69 -2.87 13.99
C GLU A 317 17.29 -2.13 15.19
N ILE A 318 16.66 -2.27 16.35
CA ILE A 318 17.05 -1.58 17.58
C ILE A 318 17.39 -2.64 18.62
N PRO A 319 18.67 -2.79 18.98
CA PRO A 319 19.07 -3.68 20.07
C PRO A 319 18.38 -3.27 21.37
N GLU A 320 17.86 -4.23 22.14
CA GLU A 320 17.21 -3.98 23.43
C GLU A 320 18.10 -3.19 24.41
N GLU A 321 19.42 -3.34 24.29
CA GLU A 321 20.41 -2.67 25.15
C GLU A 321 20.58 -1.15 24.86
N MET A 322 20.04 -0.63 23.75
CA MET A 322 20.28 0.74 23.28
C MET A 322 19.15 1.74 23.59
N GLU A 323 18.17 1.39 24.43
CA GLU A 323 16.96 2.21 24.67
C GLU A 323 17.25 3.67 25.11
N ASP A 324 18.37 3.90 25.80
CA ASP A 324 18.77 5.22 26.33
C ASP A 324 19.89 5.93 25.54
N ALA A 325 20.46 5.30 24.52
CA ALA A 325 21.55 5.91 23.76
C ALA A 325 21.02 7.03 22.85
N PRO A 326 21.62 8.23 22.88
CA PRO A 326 21.29 9.26 21.89
C PRO A 326 21.62 8.73 20.48
N PRO A 327 20.86 9.15 19.45
CA PRO A 327 21.17 8.75 18.09
C PRO A 327 22.58 9.24 17.73
N ASP A 328 23.39 8.33 17.16
CA ASP A 328 24.77 8.64 16.74
C ASP A 328 24.82 9.54 15.50
N HIS A 329 23.70 9.65 14.77
CA HIS A 329 23.62 10.35 13.50
C HIS A 329 22.73 11.59 13.54
N ASP A 330 23.17 12.62 12.81
CA ASP A 330 22.32 13.77 12.51
C ASP A 330 21.14 13.36 11.62
N PRO A 331 19.95 13.98 11.78
CA PRO A 331 18.80 13.74 10.91
C PRO A 331 19.12 13.99 9.43
N VAL A 332 18.58 13.15 8.54
CA VAL A 332 18.78 13.24 7.09
C VAL A 332 17.86 14.30 6.48
N PRO A 333 18.39 15.30 5.75
CA PRO A 333 17.59 16.32 5.09
C PRO A 333 16.83 15.74 3.89
N LEU A 334 15.50 15.67 3.99
CA LEU A 334 14.59 15.18 2.96
C LEU A 334 13.59 16.27 2.55
N HIS A 335 14.12 17.33 1.93
CA HIS A 335 13.34 18.53 1.60
C HIS A 335 12.24 18.30 0.56
N HIS A 336 12.26 17.21 -0.20
CA HIS A 336 11.22 16.89 -1.18
C HIS A 336 10.11 16.00 -0.62
N LEU A 337 10.28 15.50 0.61
CA LEU A 337 9.37 14.53 1.22
C LEU A 337 8.06 15.24 1.60
N GLN A 338 6.96 14.76 1.02
CA GLN A 338 5.62 15.32 1.19
C GLN A 338 4.70 14.36 1.95
N ASN A 339 4.87 13.04 1.72
CA ASN A 339 3.98 12.01 2.24
C ASN A 339 4.79 11.02 3.08
N ILE A 340 4.41 10.86 4.34
CA ILE A 340 5.03 9.91 5.27
C ILE A 340 3.96 8.99 5.84
N THR A 341 4.23 7.68 5.78
CA THR A 341 3.49 6.67 6.55
C THR A 341 4.46 5.94 7.46
N ILE A 342 4.19 5.92 8.77
CA ILE A 342 4.98 5.19 9.77
C ILE A 342 4.05 4.24 10.52
N GLY A 343 4.22 2.95 10.29
CA GLY A 343 3.69 1.88 11.12
C GLY A 343 4.75 1.42 12.11
N TYR A 344 4.48 1.53 13.40
CA TYR A 344 5.42 1.17 14.47
C TYR A 344 4.94 -0.08 15.21
N ARG A 345 5.87 -1.01 15.51
CA ARG A 345 5.60 -2.16 16.40
C ARG A 345 6.03 -1.89 17.83
N THR A 346 6.81 -0.84 18.06
CA THR A 346 7.16 -0.31 19.39
C THR A 346 7.28 1.20 19.32
N ALA A 347 7.08 1.89 20.44
CA ALA A 347 7.30 3.34 20.50
C ALA A 347 8.77 3.73 20.18
N LEU A 348 9.71 2.86 20.54
CA LEU A 348 11.14 3.07 20.27
C LEU A 348 11.47 2.98 18.77
N GLU A 349 10.83 2.05 18.05
CA GLU A 349 10.94 1.94 16.59
C GLU A 349 10.47 3.22 15.90
N GLY A 350 9.24 3.67 16.21
CA GLY A 350 8.69 4.89 15.62
C GLY A 350 9.54 6.12 15.95
N ARG A 351 10.08 6.19 17.17
CA ARG A 351 10.97 7.27 17.63
C ARG A 351 12.24 7.30 16.78
N THR A 352 12.87 6.16 16.59
CA THR A 352 14.15 6.06 15.86
C THR A 352 13.97 6.47 14.41
N VAL A 353 12.91 6.02 13.75
CA VAL A 353 12.59 6.46 12.39
C VAL A 353 12.38 7.98 12.34
N LEU A 354 11.54 8.53 13.22
CA LEU A 354 11.24 9.98 13.26
C LEU A 354 12.46 10.86 13.57
N GLN A 355 13.42 10.36 14.35
CA GLN A 355 14.67 11.07 14.65
C GLN A 355 15.61 11.18 13.45
N GLN A 356 15.56 10.22 12.54
CA GLN A 356 16.41 10.22 11.35
C GLN A 356 15.91 11.15 10.23
N LEU A 357 14.73 11.75 10.36
CA LEU A 357 14.10 12.53 9.29
C LEU A 357 14.16 14.03 9.60
N ASP A 358 14.74 14.82 8.68
CA ASP A 358 14.56 16.27 8.61
C ASP A 358 13.76 16.62 7.34
N ALA A 359 12.42 16.59 7.48
CA ALA A 359 11.49 16.69 6.37
C ALA A 359 10.48 17.85 6.59
N PRO A 360 10.91 19.12 6.49
CA PRO A 360 10.07 20.27 6.83
C PRO A 360 8.87 20.46 5.88
N ASN A 361 8.88 19.82 4.70
CA ASN A 361 7.88 19.98 3.65
C ASN A 361 6.80 18.90 3.62
N VAL A 362 6.74 18.05 4.66
CA VAL A 362 5.71 17.02 4.80
C VAL A 362 4.35 17.67 4.96
N LYS A 363 3.41 17.25 4.11
CA LYS A 363 2.01 17.70 4.09
C LYS A 363 1.06 16.62 4.58
N THR A 364 1.39 15.36 4.34
CA THR A 364 0.56 14.21 4.69
C THR A 364 1.33 13.27 5.61
N LEU A 365 0.78 12.99 6.78
CA LEU A 365 1.32 12.04 7.76
C LEU A 365 0.27 10.98 8.10
N SER A 366 0.62 9.71 7.92
CA SER A 366 -0.10 8.57 8.47
C SER A 366 0.75 7.93 9.57
N LEU A 367 0.21 7.82 10.77
CA LEU A 367 0.84 7.12 11.88
C LEU A 367 -0.05 5.96 12.31
N GLU A 368 0.51 4.76 12.38
CA GLU A 368 -0.22 3.51 12.57
C GLU A 368 0.43 2.64 13.65
N ASP A 369 -0.38 2.14 14.58
CA ASP A 369 0.02 1.05 15.44
C ASP A 369 0.03 -0.25 14.62
N ALA A 370 1.21 -0.77 14.34
CA ALA A 370 1.44 -1.92 13.47
C ALA A 370 1.83 -3.17 14.27
N THR A 371 1.44 -3.22 15.55
CA THR A 371 1.58 -4.41 16.40
C THR A 371 0.86 -5.61 15.83
N TYR A 372 1.26 -6.80 16.28
CA TYR A 372 0.57 -8.02 15.92
C TYR A 372 -0.87 -7.94 16.44
N PRO A 373 -1.90 -8.18 15.61
CA PRO A 373 -3.30 -8.05 16.04
C PRO A 373 -3.71 -8.94 17.22
N GLY A 374 -2.98 -10.04 17.43
CA GLY A 374 -3.20 -10.95 18.57
C GLY A 374 -2.36 -10.62 19.81
N ASP A 375 -1.54 -9.56 19.78
CA ASP A 375 -0.76 -9.13 20.94
C ASP A 375 -1.68 -8.38 21.92
N PRO A 376 -1.81 -8.85 23.18
CA PRO A 376 -2.61 -8.16 24.17
C PRO A 376 -2.00 -6.83 24.65
N GLU A 377 -0.71 -6.57 24.36
CA GLU A 377 -0.05 -5.34 24.82
C GLU A 377 -0.40 -4.14 23.93
N GLU A 378 -1.08 -3.16 24.52
CA GLU A 378 -1.35 -1.88 23.85
C GLU A 378 -0.11 -0.99 23.89
N ILE A 379 0.31 -0.50 22.72
CA ILE A 379 1.49 0.36 22.62
C ILE A 379 1.11 1.83 22.68
N ASN A 380 1.73 2.54 23.61
CA ASN A 380 1.52 3.98 23.78
C ASN A 380 2.32 4.78 22.73
N GLY A 381 1.66 5.21 21.67
CA GLY A 381 2.19 6.12 20.64
C GLY A 381 2.33 7.58 21.09
N GLY A 382 2.07 7.90 22.36
CA GLY A 382 2.11 9.27 22.88
C GLY A 382 3.48 9.94 22.73
N SER A 383 4.59 9.22 22.88
CA SER A 383 5.92 9.81 22.71
C SER A 383 6.21 10.20 21.25
N LEU A 384 5.63 9.47 20.29
CA LEU A 384 5.70 9.79 18.86
C LEU A 384 4.92 11.07 18.56
N LEU A 385 3.68 11.16 19.04
CA LEU A 385 2.83 12.35 18.87
C LEU A 385 3.47 13.60 19.51
N ALA A 386 4.04 13.46 20.71
CA ALA A 386 4.76 14.52 21.37
C ALA A 386 5.97 14.99 20.55
N TYR A 387 6.76 14.07 20.00
CA TYR A 387 7.89 14.42 19.14
C TYR A 387 7.45 15.15 17.88
N VAL A 388 6.41 14.68 17.18
CA VAL A 388 5.93 15.39 15.99
C VAL A 388 5.45 16.80 16.35
N GLY A 389 4.83 16.98 17.51
CA GLY A 389 4.37 18.28 17.97
C GLY A 389 5.46 19.25 18.45
N CYS A 390 6.58 18.77 19.00
CA CYS A 390 7.58 19.67 19.62
C CYS A 390 9.05 19.38 19.33
N ARG A 391 9.33 18.41 18.44
CA ARG A 391 10.66 17.91 18.05
C ARG A 391 11.54 17.52 19.24
N LYS A 392 10.90 17.10 20.34
CA LYS A 392 11.54 16.68 21.58
C LYS A 392 10.82 15.48 22.14
N PHE A 393 11.59 14.45 22.48
CA PHE A 393 11.12 13.41 23.38
C PHE A 393 11.21 13.94 24.81
N LYS A 394 10.14 13.81 25.58
CA LYS A 394 10.23 13.98 27.04
C LYS A 394 10.70 12.65 27.62
N GLY A 395 11.57 12.71 28.63
CA GLY A 395 12.17 11.52 29.24
C GLY A 395 11.12 10.55 29.75
N ASN A 396 11.42 9.25 29.59
CA ASN A 396 10.69 8.03 29.95
C ASN A 396 9.16 8.07 29.82
N ASP A 397 8.61 7.15 29.02
CA ASP A 397 7.17 6.99 28.78
C ASP A 397 6.35 6.81 30.07
N SER A 398 7.01 6.44 31.19
CA SER A 398 6.46 6.46 32.53
C SER A 398 5.91 7.81 32.99
N GLU A 399 6.44 8.95 32.51
CA GLU A 399 5.88 10.28 32.84
C GLU A 399 4.49 10.51 32.25
N PHE A 400 4.09 9.70 31.25
CA PHE A 400 2.77 9.80 30.62
C PHE A 400 1.71 8.90 31.26
N ARG A 401 2.07 8.08 32.27
CA ARG A 401 1.11 7.42 33.16
C ARG A 401 0.52 8.43 34.14
N LEU A 402 -0.20 9.41 33.62
CA LEU A 402 -1.09 10.22 34.43
C LEU A 402 -2.32 9.37 34.72
N GLU A 403 -2.42 8.85 35.94
CA GLU A 403 -3.70 8.46 36.53
C GLU A 403 -4.65 9.65 36.34
N TYR A 404 -5.59 9.52 35.41
CA TYR A 404 -6.67 10.49 35.31
C TYR A 404 -7.50 10.35 36.58
N PRO A 405 -7.63 11.40 37.40
CA PRO A 405 -8.70 11.39 38.38
C PRO A 405 -10.00 11.17 37.57
N PRO A 406 -10.83 10.18 37.94
CA PRO A 406 -12.07 9.90 37.23
C PRO A 406 -12.85 11.20 37.07
N PRO A 407 -13.52 11.44 35.93
CA PRO A 407 -14.21 12.68 35.65
C PRO A 407 -15.10 13.04 36.84
N GLN A 408 -14.67 14.03 37.61
CA GLN A 408 -15.42 14.52 38.76
C GLN A 408 -16.63 15.23 38.18
N LEU A 409 -17.73 14.50 38.01
CA LEU A 409 -19.06 15.07 37.83
C LEU A 409 -19.21 16.11 38.93
N ALA A 410 -19.30 17.38 38.52
CA ALA A 410 -19.30 18.52 39.41
C ALA A 410 -20.55 18.50 40.32
N VAL A 411 -20.47 17.76 41.42
CA VAL A 411 -21.42 17.90 42.53
C VAL A 411 -20.99 19.13 43.31
N ALA A 412 -21.66 20.24 43.03
CA ALA A 412 -21.43 21.54 43.66
C ALA A 412 -21.55 21.44 45.20
N SER A 413 -20.43 21.22 45.86
CA SER A 413 -20.33 21.18 47.33
C SER A 413 -19.39 22.29 47.77
N GLY A 414 -19.97 23.41 48.22
CA GLY A 414 -19.21 24.58 48.66
C GLY A 414 -18.40 24.30 49.92
N SER A 415 -17.08 24.16 49.77
CA SER A 415 -16.11 24.22 50.88
C SER A 415 -14.95 25.13 50.48
N LYS A 416 -14.85 26.28 51.14
CA LYS A 416 -13.79 27.27 50.94
C LYS A 416 -12.57 26.85 51.75
N SER A 417 -11.54 26.33 51.09
CA SER A 417 -10.20 26.20 51.70
C SER A 417 -9.19 27.07 50.95
N SER A 418 -8.54 27.94 51.72
CA SER A 418 -7.56 28.95 51.29
C SER A 418 -6.18 28.31 51.19
N THR A 419 -5.55 28.36 50.02
CA THR A 419 -4.14 27.97 49.83
C THR A 419 -3.33 29.07 49.15
N MET A 420 -2.14 29.33 49.71
CA MET A 420 -1.20 30.38 49.34
C MET A 420 -0.61 30.18 47.94
N ILE A 421 -0.66 31.23 47.12
CA ILE A 421 -0.10 31.29 45.77
C ILE A 421 1.31 31.90 45.81
N HIS A 422 2.35 31.11 45.49
CA HIS A 422 3.69 31.62 45.21
C HIS A 422 3.77 32.20 43.79
N ARG A 423 3.84 33.53 43.70
CA ARG A 423 3.87 34.29 42.43
C ARG A 423 5.31 34.38 41.89
N ARG A 424 5.70 33.47 40.99
CA ARG A 424 6.95 33.58 40.22
C ARG A 424 6.76 34.58 39.08
N ARG A 425 7.39 35.75 39.15
CA ARG A 425 7.45 36.74 38.06
C ARG A 425 8.51 36.30 37.05
N SER A 426 8.09 35.78 35.90
CA SER A 426 8.93 35.64 34.72
C SER A 426 8.43 36.61 33.65
N SER A 427 9.16 37.70 33.46
CA SER A 427 8.97 38.65 32.36
C SER A 427 9.83 38.21 31.19
N THR A 428 9.24 37.54 30.22
CA THR A 428 9.92 37.14 28.97
C THR A 428 9.13 37.67 27.78
N VAL A 429 9.87 38.38 26.92
CA VAL A 429 9.44 39.02 25.68
C VAL A 429 8.81 37.98 24.74
N LEU A 430 7.63 38.30 24.20
CA LEU A 430 6.93 37.51 23.18
C LEU A 430 7.69 37.61 21.84
N GLN A 431 8.78 36.86 21.68
CA GLN A 431 9.27 36.52 20.35
C GLN A 431 8.26 35.56 19.72
N SER A 432 7.88 35.82 18.46
CA SER A 432 7.09 34.89 17.65
C SER A 432 7.84 33.56 17.58
N GLN A 433 7.48 32.62 18.45
CA GLN A 433 8.07 31.28 18.45
C GLN A 433 7.67 30.62 17.13
N GLU A 434 8.65 30.43 16.26
CA GLU A 434 8.54 29.51 15.15
C GLU A 434 8.06 28.15 15.70
N SER A 435 7.14 27.50 14.99
CA SER A 435 6.62 26.20 15.42
C SER A 435 7.78 25.22 15.53
N ASN A 436 7.95 24.62 16.69
CA ASN A 436 8.93 23.54 16.90
C ASN A 436 8.40 22.17 16.45
N ALA A 437 7.33 22.13 15.65
CA ALA A 437 6.83 20.87 15.10
C ALA A 437 7.89 20.22 14.20
N ALA A 438 7.97 18.89 14.21
CA ALA A 438 8.82 18.15 13.28
C ALA A 438 8.37 18.39 11.82
N PHE A 439 7.05 18.50 11.62
CA PHE A 439 6.42 18.69 10.31
C PHE A 439 5.47 19.92 10.35
N PRO A 440 6.02 21.14 10.22
CA PRO A 440 5.24 22.38 10.40
C PRO A 440 4.22 22.65 9.28
N LEU A 441 4.28 21.90 8.17
CA LEU A 441 3.44 22.06 6.98
C LEU A 441 2.35 20.99 6.84
N LEU A 442 2.08 20.20 7.88
CA LEU A 442 1.02 19.19 7.82
C LEU A 442 -0.35 19.79 7.54
N GLU A 443 -0.99 19.24 6.51
CA GLU A 443 -2.34 19.57 6.03
C GLU A 443 -3.28 18.38 6.22
N ASN A 444 -2.77 17.15 6.11
CA ASN A 444 -3.53 15.91 6.23
C ASN A 444 -2.87 14.98 7.25
N VAL A 445 -3.63 14.49 8.20
CA VAL A 445 -3.16 13.52 9.21
C VAL A 445 -4.13 12.36 9.33
N THR A 446 -3.60 11.15 9.26
CA THR A 446 -4.33 9.91 9.58
C THR A 446 -3.65 9.25 10.79
N LEU A 447 -4.42 8.96 11.83
CA LEU A 447 -3.95 8.23 13.01
C LEU A 447 -4.73 6.92 13.11
N LYS A 448 -4.05 5.79 12.96
CA LYS A 448 -4.65 4.44 12.98
C LYS A 448 -4.25 3.68 14.22
N CYS A 449 -5.22 3.37 15.06
CA CYS A 449 -5.06 2.63 16.31
C CYS A 449 -4.04 3.22 17.30
N VAL A 450 -3.57 4.46 17.08
CA VAL A 450 -2.55 5.12 17.91
C VAL A 450 -3.09 5.43 19.31
N LYS A 451 -2.72 4.62 20.31
CA LYS A 451 -3.09 4.87 21.70
C LYS A 451 -2.20 5.96 22.31
N SER A 452 -2.81 6.92 23.00
CA SER A 452 -2.07 7.99 23.68
C SER A 452 -2.94 8.63 24.76
N SER A 453 -2.31 9.17 25.80
CA SER A 453 -3.02 10.05 26.73
C SER A 453 -3.39 11.39 26.06
N PRO A 454 -4.36 12.14 26.62
CA PRO A 454 -4.76 13.45 26.12
C PRO A 454 -3.62 14.48 26.00
N TRP A 455 -2.58 14.40 26.83
CA TRP A 455 -1.52 15.41 26.82
C TRP A 455 -0.65 15.38 25.55
N PRO A 456 -0.10 14.23 25.11
CA PRO A 456 0.61 14.17 23.84
C PRO A 456 -0.26 14.51 22.63
N LEU A 457 -1.52 14.05 22.61
CA LEU A 457 -2.49 14.40 21.56
C LEU A 457 -2.69 15.91 21.47
N ARG A 458 -2.89 16.59 22.61
CA ARG A 458 -2.99 18.05 22.65
C ARG A 458 -1.70 18.73 22.22
N THR A 459 -0.55 18.21 22.61
CA THR A 459 0.76 18.76 22.22
C THR A 459 0.93 18.68 20.70
N PHE A 460 0.60 17.54 20.11
CA PHE A 460 0.57 17.31 18.68
C PHE A 460 -0.38 18.28 17.98
N PHE A 461 -1.68 18.31 18.32
CA PHE A 461 -2.66 19.16 17.64
C PHE A 461 -2.41 20.66 17.81
N ASN A 462 -1.85 21.12 18.94
CA ASN A 462 -1.49 22.53 19.11
C ASN A 462 -0.33 22.96 18.20
N ALA A 463 0.49 22.01 17.73
CA ALA A 463 1.63 22.28 16.89
C ALA A 463 1.30 22.33 15.39
N LEU A 464 0.07 22.00 14.98
CA LEU A 464 -0.37 21.88 13.59
C LEU A 464 -1.33 23.00 13.17
N PRO A 465 -0.86 24.25 12.99
CA PRO A 465 -1.72 25.37 12.64
C PRO A 465 -2.38 25.25 11.25
N LYS A 466 -1.79 24.43 10.37
CA LYS A 466 -2.21 24.25 8.97
C LYS A 466 -3.02 22.99 8.70
N LEU A 467 -3.29 22.17 9.72
CA LEU A 467 -4.04 20.93 9.55
C LEU A 467 -5.45 21.24 9.05
N GLN A 468 -5.84 20.62 7.93
CA GLN A 468 -7.14 20.80 7.28
C GLN A 468 -8.00 19.54 7.36
N HIS A 469 -7.38 18.36 7.22
CA HIS A 469 -8.05 17.06 7.27
C HIS A 469 -7.43 16.20 8.35
N LEU A 470 -8.27 15.62 9.20
CA LEU A 470 -7.88 14.70 10.26
C LEU A 470 -8.74 13.44 10.17
N GLU A 471 -8.10 12.30 10.09
CA GLU A 471 -8.72 10.99 10.11
C GLU A 471 -8.26 10.22 11.35
N LEU A 472 -9.22 9.71 12.11
CA LEU A 472 -9.00 8.95 13.34
C LEU A 472 -9.61 7.55 13.17
N ILE A 473 -8.77 6.53 13.02
CA ILE A 473 -9.20 5.13 12.82
C ILE A 473 -8.88 4.35 14.10
N GLY A 474 -9.86 3.69 14.72
CA GLY A 474 -9.60 2.87 15.93
C GLY A 474 -9.13 3.66 17.17
N MET A 475 -9.34 4.97 17.19
CA MET A 475 -8.92 5.86 18.28
C MET A 475 -10.04 6.09 19.30
N SER A 476 -9.67 6.43 20.54
CA SER A 476 -10.65 6.74 21.59
C SER A 476 -11.14 8.19 21.53
N MET A 477 -12.24 8.48 22.24
CA MET A 477 -12.81 9.83 22.39
C MET A 477 -11.80 10.87 22.94
N GLN A 478 -10.73 10.42 23.59
CA GLN A 478 -9.67 11.31 24.09
C GLN A 478 -8.97 12.07 22.96
N ALA A 479 -8.86 11.49 21.77
CA ALA A 479 -8.32 12.15 20.58
C ALA A 479 -9.21 13.33 20.15
N VAL A 480 -10.53 13.13 20.13
CA VAL A 480 -11.49 14.20 19.83
C VAL A 480 -11.46 15.28 20.92
N GLN A 481 -11.43 14.89 22.20
CA GLN A 481 -11.35 15.84 23.32
C GLN A 481 -10.04 16.64 23.34
N ALA A 482 -8.98 16.13 22.72
CA ALA A 482 -7.73 16.87 22.54
C ALA A 482 -7.84 18.00 21.50
N LEU A 483 -8.85 17.98 20.63
CA LEU A 483 -9.18 19.07 19.70
C LEU A 483 -9.95 20.23 20.37
N VAL A 484 -10.46 20.00 21.58
CA VAL A 484 -11.23 21.01 22.32
C VAL A 484 -10.29 22.04 22.97
N PRO A 485 -10.56 23.36 22.82
CA PRO A 485 -9.77 24.40 23.48
C PRO A 485 -9.73 24.24 25.00
N SER A 486 -8.55 24.42 25.60
CA SER A 486 -8.38 24.36 27.06
C SER A 486 -8.79 25.68 27.77
N SER A 487 -9.30 25.58 28.99
CA SER A 487 -9.83 26.67 29.84
C SER A 487 -8.78 27.74 30.27
N PRO A 488 -9.22 28.91 30.80
CA PRO A 488 -8.52 30.19 30.67
C PRO A 488 -7.45 30.41 31.74
N GLY A 489 -6.19 30.51 31.32
CA GLY A 489 -5.06 30.90 32.18
C GLY A 489 -3.85 31.38 31.38
N SER A 490 -3.63 30.77 30.22
CA SER A 490 -2.81 31.28 29.11
C SER A 490 -3.71 31.67 27.94
N MET A 491 -3.22 32.47 26.99
CA MET A 491 -3.94 32.79 25.74
C MET A 491 -4.56 31.50 25.18
N PRO A 492 -5.90 31.38 25.06
CA PRO A 492 -6.54 30.15 24.63
C PRO A 492 -6.18 29.90 23.16
N THR A 493 -5.28 28.97 22.90
CA THR A 493 -5.01 28.48 21.55
C THR A 493 -6.00 27.35 21.26
N CYS A 494 -6.75 27.48 20.17
CA CYS A 494 -7.54 26.37 19.66
C CYS A 494 -6.60 25.40 18.92
N PRO A 495 -6.57 24.10 19.27
CA PRO A 495 -5.79 23.11 18.53
C PRO A 495 -6.23 23.02 17.07
N CYS A 496 -5.29 22.86 16.13
CA CYS A 496 -5.57 22.76 14.68
C CYS A 496 -6.57 23.83 14.18
N PRO A 497 -6.31 25.14 14.31
CA PRO A 497 -7.28 26.20 14.02
C PRO A 497 -7.81 26.19 12.58
N GLN A 498 -7.15 25.53 11.63
CA GLN A 498 -7.58 25.42 10.23
C GLN A 498 -8.31 24.12 9.89
N LEU A 499 -8.60 23.26 10.87
CA LEU A 499 -9.26 21.96 10.64
C LEU A 499 -10.66 22.16 10.05
N ARG A 500 -10.92 21.51 8.91
CA ARG A 500 -12.17 21.62 8.13
C ARG A 500 -12.89 20.29 7.96
N SER A 501 -12.14 19.19 7.88
CA SER A 501 -12.69 17.85 7.75
C SER A 501 -12.21 16.96 8.89
N LEU A 502 -13.13 16.20 9.48
CA LEU A 502 -12.87 15.21 10.51
C LEU A 502 -13.53 13.89 10.10
N CYS A 503 -12.74 12.86 9.87
CA CYS A 503 -13.21 11.50 9.61
C CYS A 503 -12.91 10.62 10.82
N ILE A 504 -13.90 9.85 11.27
CA ILE A 504 -13.75 8.89 12.38
C ILE A 504 -14.23 7.52 11.91
N ARG A 505 -13.38 6.52 12.05
CA ARG A 505 -13.64 5.12 11.65
C ARG A 505 -13.29 4.15 12.78
N ASP A 506 -13.95 2.99 12.79
CA ASP A 506 -13.66 1.84 13.66
C ASP A 506 -13.54 2.18 15.16
N SER A 507 -14.31 3.16 15.63
CA SER A 507 -14.21 3.62 17.03
C SER A 507 -15.25 2.94 17.91
N GLU A 508 -14.98 1.66 18.23
CA GLU A 508 -15.88 0.81 19.03
C GLU A 508 -16.23 1.42 20.40
N GLN A 509 -15.40 2.31 20.93
CA GLN A 509 -15.55 2.90 22.26
C GLN A 509 -16.49 4.11 22.31
N LEU A 510 -16.91 4.67 21.15
CA LEU A 510 -17.76 5.87 21.14
C LEU A 510 -19.18 5.56 21.60
N GLN A 511 -19.61 6.27 22.63
CA GLN A 511 -20.99 6.25 23.10
C GLN A 511 -21.85 7.21 22.26
N VAL A 512 -23.17 7.03 22.28
CA VAL A 512 -24.10 7.93 21.56
C VAL A 512 -23.92 9.40 21.96
N CYS A 513 -23.65 9.67 23.24
CA CYS A 513 -23.39 11.03 23.73
C CYS A 513 -22.08 11.63 23.19
N ASP A 514 -21.09 10.80 22.88
CA ASP A 514 -19.84 11.26 22.24
C ASP A 514 -20.11 11.68 20.80
N LEU A 515 -20.94 10.92 20.08
CA LEU A 515 -21.35 11.21 18.70
C LEU A 515 -22.18 12.50 18.63
N ASP A 516 -23.11 12.70 19.58
CA ASP A 516 -23.86 13.96 19.72
C ASP A 516 -22.92 15.15 19.97
N PHE A 517 -21.89 14.97 20.79
CA PHE A 517 -20.88 15.99 21.01
C PHE A 517 -20.09 16.31 19.73
N ILE A 518 -19.63 15.30 18.99
CA ILE A 518 -18.86 15.45 17.75
C ILE A 518 -19.68 16.23 16.70
N ILE A 519 -20.94 15.86 16.52
CA ILE A 519 -21.84 16.43 15.51
C ILE A 519 -22.33 17.83 15.88
N GLY A 520 -22.69 18.03 17.16
CA GLY A 520 -23.38 19.24 17.61
C GLY A 520 -22.50 20.29 18.27
N ASN A 521 -21.54 19.87 19.10
CA ASN A 521 -20.85 20.79 20.03
C ASN A 521 -19.39 21.05 19.66
N LEU A 522 -18.67 20.07 19.13
CA LEU A 522 -17.24 20.18 18.82
C LEU A 522 -16.93 21.38 17.91
N GLY A 523 -17.66 21.52 16.81
CA GLY A 523 -17.50 22.63 15.88
C GLY A 523 -17.78 24.00 16.51
N LEU A 524 -18.85 24.09 17.33
CA LEU A 524 -19.23 25.32 18.04
C LEU A 524 -18.19 25.73 19.09
N GLU A 525 -17.70 24.78 19.89
CA GLU A 525 -16.68 25.04 20.91
C GLU A 525 -15.38 25.54 20.28
N ARG A 526 -14.94 24.92 19.18
CA ARG A 526 -13.75 25.35 18.43
C ARG A 526 -13.95 26.73 17.81
N GLN A 527 -15.08 26.97 17.16
CA GLN A 527 -15.39 28.26 16.54
C GLN A 527 -15.48 29.39 17.58
N SER A 528 -16.00 29.11 18.79
CA SER A 528 -16.05 30.08 19.89
C SER A 528 -14.67 30.60 20.33
N LYS A 529 -13.61 29.88 19.96
CA LYS A 529 -12.20 30.23 20.23
C LYS A 529 -11.44 30.65 18.96
N GLY A 530 -12.14 30.96 17.88
CA GLY A 530 -11.57 31.53 16.67
C GLY A 530 -11.00 30.52 15.66
N ALA A 531 -11.26 29.23 15.83
CA ALA A 531 -10.94 28.25 14.77
C ALA A 531 -11.90 28.36 13.58
N CYS A 532 -11.45 27.83 12.44
CA CYS A 532 -12.29 27.60 11.28
C CYS A 532 -13.47 26.70 11.63
N ARG A 533 -14.57 26.91 10.90
CA ARG A 533 -15.75 26.04 10.98
C ARG A 533 -15.38 24.67 10.40
N LEU A 534 -15.75 23.61 11.11
CA LEU A 534 -15.69 22.24 10.61
C LEU A 534 -16.76 22.10 9.51
N SER A 535 -16.34 21.95 8.25
CA SER A 535 -17.23 21.89 7.10
C SER A 535 -17.76 20.49 6.86
N ASP A 536 -16.97 19.48 7.22
CA ASP A 536 -17.25 18.10 6.86
C ASP A 536 -16.90 17.17 8.04
N VAL A 537 -17.82 16.28 8.38
CA VAL A 537 -17.66 15.25 9.42
C VAL A 537 -18.16 13.94 8.84
N GLU A 538 -17.26 12.96 8.75
CA GLU A 538 -17.57 11.61 8.30
C GLU A 538 -17.46 10.66 9.48
N LEU A 539 -18.50 9.88 9.71
CA LEU A 539 -18.58 8.89 10.78
C LEU A 539 -18.90 7.52 10.17
N HIS A 540 -17.98 6.58 10.33
CA HIS A 540 -18.20 5.16 10.02
C HIS A 540 -18.56 4.44 11.31
N LEU A 541 -19.76 3.86 11.34
CA LEU A 541 -20.37 3.28 12.54
C LEU A 541 -21.07 1.97 12.18
N ASP A 542 -21.22 1.09 13.16
CA ASP A 542 -22.15 -0.04 13.04
C ASP A 542 -23.59 0.44 12.78
N SER A 543 -24.42 -0.39 12.14
CA SER A 543 -25.81 -0.03 11.76
C SER A 543 -26.64 0.48 12.95
N ALA A 544 -26.44 -0.09 14.14
CA ALA A 544 -27.21 0.24 15.33
C ALA A 544 -26.90 1.67 15.82
N ARG A 545 -25.62 2.06 15.84
CA ARG A 545 -25.18 3.41 16.20
C ARG A 545 -25.52 4.42 15.12
N ALA A 546 -25.34 4.06 13.84
CA ALA A 546 -25.72 4.92 12.72
C ALA A 546 -27.19 5.33 12.81
N ALA A 547 -28.09 4.37 13.07
CA ALA A 547 -29.52 4.61 13.26
C ALA A 547 -29.84 5.54 14.44
N CYS A 548 -29.10 5.43 15.56
CA CYS A 548 -29.30 6.31 16.73
C CYS A 548 -28.92 7.77 16.44
N VAL A 549 -27.88 7.98 15.62
CA VAL A 549 -27.27 9.30 15.40
C VAL A 549 -27.88 10.04 14.20
N ALA A 550 -28.49 9.33 13.25
CA ALA A 550 -29.14 9.93 12.08
C ALA A 550 -30.24 10.97 12.44
N ALA A 551 -30.77 10.94 13.67
CA ALA A 551 -31.75 11.90 14.16
C ALA A 551 -31.14 13.20 14.73
N SER A 552 -29.83 13.24 15.01
CA SER A 552 -29.18 14.38 15.65
C SER A 552 -28.92 15.50 14.63
N PRO A 553 -29.46 16.73 14.86
CA PRO A 553 -29.23 17.83 13.94
C PRO A 553 -27.75 18.24 13.99
N GLY A 554 -27.07 18.20 12.84
CA GLY A 554 -25.72 18.71 12.70
C GLY A 554 -25.60 20.18 13.11
N SER A 555 -24.41 20.58 13.58
CA SER A 555 -24.04 21.98 13.71
C SER A 555 -24.41 22.73 12.42
N PRO A 556 -25.01 23.94 12.49
CA PRO A 556 -25.39 24.67 11.28
C PRO A 556 -24.22 24.73 10.30
N GLY A 557 -24.45 24.32 9.05
CA GLY A 557 -23.53 24.28 7.91
C GLY A 557 -22.25 23.47 8.06
N THR A 558 -22.26 22.48 8.95
CA THR A 558 -21.37 21.31 8.88
C THR A 558 -22.12 20.21 8.13
N ARG A 559 -21.51 19.65 7.08
CA ARG A 559 -22.03 18.45 6.41
C ARG A 559 -21.61 17.25 7.24
N VAL A 560 -22.58 16.43 7.62
CA VAL A 560 -22.35 15.20 8.40
C VAL A 560 -22.76 14.03 7.52
N ASN A 561 -21.80 13.18 7.18
CA ASN A 561 -22.03 11.93 6.47
C ASN A 561 -21.86 10.78 7.47
N ILE A 562 -22.86 9.93 7.58
CA ILE A 562 -22.83 8.74 8.44
C ILE A 562 -22.88 7.54 7.51
N TYR A 563 -21.87 6.70 7.58
CA TYR A 563 -21.75 5.46 6.83
C TYR A 563 -21.99 4.30 7.78
N SER A 564 -22.79 3.33 7.33
CA SER A 564 -23.00 2.08 8.03
C SER A 564 -22.05 1.06 7.45
N ASP A 565 -21.16 0.50 8.26
CA ASP A 565 -20.14 -0.43 7.77
C ASP A 565 -20.75 -1.78 7.32
N ASP A 566 -22.01 -2.07 7.69
CA ASP A 566 -22.70 -3.32 7.33
C ASP A 566 -23.30 -3.33 5.91
N GLU A 567 -23.32 -2.20 5.18
CA GLU A 567 -24.00 -2.12 3.87
C GLU A 567 -23.15 -2.59 2.68
N ASP A 568 -21.83 -2.77 2.85
CA ASP A 568 -20.93 -3.11 1.73
C ASP A 568 -20.56 -4.61 1.65
N ASP A 569 -20.80 -5.40 2.70
CA ASP A 569 -20.37 -6.82 2.75
C ASP A 569 -21.48 -7.84 2.45
N SER A 570 -22.75 -7.43 2.32
CA SER A 570 -23.88 -8.38 2.22
C SER A 570 -24.38 -8.69 0.81
N ASP A 571 -23.90 -7.99 -0.21
CA ASP A 571 -24.56 -8.02 -1.53
C ASP A 571 -23.92 -8.97 -2.57
N ASP A 572 -22.81 -9.65 -2.26
CA ASP A 572 -22.17 -10.59 -3.20
C ASP A 572 -22.28 -12.10 -2.82
N ASP A 573 -22.79 -12.44 -1.63
CA ASP A 573 -22.92 -13.85 -1.20
C ASP A 573 -24.36 -14.39 -1.18
N CYS A 574 -25.35 -13.60 -1.61
CA CYS A 574 -26.75 -14.00 -1.62
C CYS A 574 -27.19 -14.47 -3.03
N ASP A 575 -27.45 -15.78 -3.15
CA ASP A 575 -28.25 -16.43 -4.20
C ASP A 575 -27.57 -16.86 -5.52
N TYR A 576 -26.34 -17.39 -5.45
CA TYR A 576 -25.87 -18.35 -6.46
C TYR A 576 -25.89 -19.80 -5.95
N MET A 577 -27.02 -20.19 -5.34
CA MET A 577 -27.40 -21.59 -5.10
C MET A 577 -28.54 -22.01 -6.05
N GLY A 578 -28.53 -21.48 -7.28
CA GLY A 578 -29.45 -21.87 -8.34
C GLY A 578 -28.77 -22.84 -9.30
N ASP A 579 -28.91 -24.15 -9.04
CA ASP A 579 -28.88 -25.24 -10.03
C ASP A 579 -28.01 -24.99 -11.28
N GLU A 580 -26.70 -24.79 -11.12
CA GLU A 580 -25.77 -24.53 -12.23
C GLU A 580 -25.22 -25.81 -12.89
N ASP A 581 -25.91 -26.93 -12.74
CA ASP A 581 -25.54 -28.19 -13.40
C ASP A 581 -25.94 -28.25 -14.90
N ASP A 582 -26.53 -27.19 -15.47
CA ASP A 582 -27.12 -27.24 -16.83
C ASP A 582 -26.67 -26.13 -17.82
N MET A 583 -25.70 -25.26 -17.51
CA MET A 583 -25.29 -24.18 -18.45
C MET A 583 -23.80 -24.11 -18.86
N ASP A 584 -22.99 -25.11 -18.54
CA ASP A 584 -21.67 -25.33 -19.18
C ASP A 584 -21.80 -26.02 -20.56
N LEU A 585 -22.77 -25.60 -21.37
CA LEU A 585 -22.72 -25.88 -22.79
C LEU A 585 -21.61 -25.02 -23.38
N ASP A 586 -20.46 -25.63 -23.64
CA ASP A 586 -19.34 -25.04 -24.37
C ASP A 586 -19.91 -24.19 -25.51
N PRO A 587 -19.67 -22.86 -25.54
CA PRO A 587 -20.21 -21.97 -26.56
C PRO A 587 -19.82 -22.38 -27.99
N PHE A 588 -18.82 -23.27 -28.14
CA PHE A 588 -18.36 -23.86 -29.39
C PHE A 588 -18.82 -25.31 -29.63
N SER A 589 -19.65 -25.88 -28.76
CA SER A 589 -20.30 -27.16 -29.00
C SER A 589 -21.40 -27.03 -30.06
N PRO A 590 -21.68 -28.08 -30.86
CA PRO A 590 -22.74 -28.04 -31.86
C PRO A 590 -24.11 -27.74 -31.21
N GLY A 591 -24.62 -26.52 -31.42
CA GLY A 591 -25.87 -26.04 -30.80
C GLY A 591 -25.70 -24.91 -29.77
N GLY A 592 -24.48 -24.53 -29.41
CA GLY A 592 -24.19 -23.40 -28.51
C GLY A 592 -24.46 -22.02 -29.12
N ALA A 593 -24.26 -20.96 -28.32
CA ALA A 593 -24.55 -19.57 -28.69
C ALA A 593 -23.81 -19.07 -29.96
N PHE A 594 -22.75 -19.77 -30.40
CA PHE A 594 -21.97 -19.47 -31.61
C PHE A 594 -22.01 -20.59 -32.66
N ASN A 595 -23.16 -21.26 -32.84
CA ASN A 595 -23.37 -22.26 -33.89
C ASN A 595 -23.28 -21.64 -35.30
N ASP A 596 -22.06 -21.54 -35.84
CA ASP A 596 -21.76 -21.16 -37.22
C ASP A 596 -21.44 -22.44 -38.03
N PRO A 597 -22.38 -22.94 -38.85
CA PRO A 597 -22.21 -24.18 -39.58
C PRO A 597 -21.07 -24.16 -40.61
N VAL A 598 -20.56 -22.98 -40.99
CA VAL A 598 -19.38 -22.84 -41.86
C VAL A 598 -18.09 -22.99 -41.06
N PHE A 599 -18.05 -22.45 -39.84
CA PHE A 599 -16.93 -22.58 -38.92
C PHE A 599 -16.77 -24.03 -38.43
N ASP A 600 -17.87 -24.67 -38.03
CA ASP A 600 -17.87 -26.03 -37.50
C ASP A 600 -17.50 -27.08 -38.55
N SER A 601 -17.94 -26.86 -39.79
CA SER A 601 -17.53 -27.64 -40.98
C SER A 601 -16.01 -27.60 -41.20
N TYR A 602 -15.38 -26.44 -40.99
CA TYR A 602 -13.95 -26.28 -41.23
C TYR A 602 -13.08 -26.99 -40.17
N TYR A 603 -13.51 -27.01 -38.90
CA TYR A 603 -12.73 -27.58 -37.79
C TYR A 603 -13.06 -29.04 -37.47
N SER A 604 -14.28 -29.52 -37.75
CA SER A 604 -14.63 -30.94 -37.58
C SER A 604 -13.79 -31.87 -38.46
N HIS A 605 -13.30 -31.39 -39.61
CA HIS A 605 -12.38 -32.14 -40.46
C HIS A 605 -10.94 -32.25 -39.92
N GLN A 606 -10.51 -31.37 -39.01
CA GLN A 606 -9.17 -31.44 -38.42
C GLN A 606 -9.10 -32.38 -37.21
N ILE A 607 -10.19 -32.50 -36.45
CA ILE A 607 -10.23 -33.31 -35.22
C ILE A 607 -10.24 -34.82 -35.51
N LEU A 608 -10.77 -35.27 -36.66
CA LEU A 608 -10.76 -36.69 -37.06
C LEU A 608 -9.42 -37.19 -37.64
N SER A 609 -8.38 -36.35 -37.62
CA SER A 609 -7.04 -36.70 -38.12
C SER A 609 -5.94 -36.74 -37.05
N GLN A 610 -6.33 -36.65 -35.77
CA GLN A 610 -5.53 -37.02 -34.61
C GLN A 610 -6.19 -38.22 -33.91
#